data_AF-A0A8S3PP10-F1
#
_entry.id   AF-A0A8S3PP10-F1
#
_cell.length_a   1.000
_cell.length_b   1.000
_cell.length_c   1.000
_cell.angle_alpha   90.00
_cell.angle_beta   90.00
_cell.angle_gamma   90.00
#
_symmetry.space_group_name_H-M   'P 1'
#
loop_
_entity.id
_entity.type
_entity.pdbx_description
1 polymer ?
#
loop_
_entity_poly.entity_id
_entity_poly.type
_entity_poly.pdbx_seq_one_letter_code
_entity_poly.pdbx_strand_id
1 'polypeptide(L)'
;MDKIGIKRNKSVCVKFAGGLGNQMFAFCFGYTIARKKNMHLVLTREHILTQYFKLVPYHWKDYDLNAGICGCFPLIKDKGFDCGYDKKLEHLPSDQDLSFLGFFQSWRYWKNYENELRQILQFQDNILHEAKSQFHNILSKHKNDQGITTIGVHIRRFERYDTDEFGKNNAPKEYIIHAMDYFRNLYKKCLFLIFQLK
;
A
#
# COMPACT_ATOMS: atom_id res chain seq x y z
N MET A 1 -18.18 2.81 -28.13
CA MET A 1 -19.25 3.81 -28.01
C MET A 1 -20.31 3.19 -27.12
N ASP A 2 -20.67 3.83 -26.01
CA ASP A 2 -21.81 3.38 -25.20
C ASP A 2 -23.10 3.85 -25.89
N LYS A 3 -24.21 3.12 -25.73
CA LYS A 3 -25.48 3.21 -26.51
C LYS A 3 -26.17 4.60 -26.54
N ILE A 4 -25.57 5.63 -25.95
CA ILE A 4 -26.13 6.98 -25.78
C ILE A 4 -25.20 8.07 -26.38
N GLY A 5 -24.08 7.69 -27.03
CA GLY A 5 -23.21 8.67 -27.71
C GLY A 5 -22.42 9.60 -26.77
N ILE A 6 -22.57 9.46 -25.44
CA ILE A 6 -21.77 10.18 -24.45
C ILE A 6 -20.43 9.46 -24.30
N LYS A 7 -19.34 10.14 -24.67
CA LYS A 7 -17.98 9.64 -24.47
C LYS A 7 -17.61 9.78 -22.99
N ARG A 8 -17.86 8.74 -22.20
CA ARG A 8 -17.31 8.68 -20.84
C ARG A 8 -15.83 8.33 -20.87
N ASN A 9 -15.08 8.90 -19.93
CA ASN A 9 -13.75 8.41 -19.61
C ASN A 9 -13.86 6.96 -19.11
N LYS A 10 -12.86 6.14 -19.45
CA LYS A 10 -12.80 4.74 -19.03
C LYS A 10 -12.40 4.61 -17.58
N SER A 11 -12.72 3.47 -16.98
CA SER A 11 -12.53 3.21 -15.55
C SER A 11 -11.54 2.10 -15.30
N VAL A 12 -10.81 2.23 -14.20
CA VAL A 12 -9.90 1.22 -13.64
C VAL A 12 -10.51 0.74 -12.32
N CYS A 13 -10.78 -0.55 -12.23
CA CYS A 13 -11.16 -1.22 -11.00
C CYS A 13 -9.98 -2.07 -10.50
N VAL A 14 -9.77 -2.07 -9.18
CA VAL A 14 -8.84 -3.00 -8.53
C VAL A 14 -9.60 -3.80 -7.48
N LYS A 15 -9.45 -5.12 -7.52
CA LYS A 15 -9.98 -6.01 -6.49
C LYS A 15 -9.01 -6.04 -5.32
N PHE A 16 -9.40 -5.39 -4.22
CA PHE A 16 -8.61 -5.30 -3.00
C PHE A 16 -8.71 -6.59 -2.19
N ALA A 17 -7.58 -7.07 -1.68
CA ALA A 17 -7.48 -8.24 -0.83
C ALA A 17 -6.27 -8.12 0.11
N GLY A 18 -6.24 -8.95 1.15
CA GLY A 18 -5.15 -8.98 2.13
C GLY A 18 -5.14 -7.81 3.11
N GLY A 19 -4.04 -7.70 3.87
CA GLY A 19 -3.86 -6.65 4.88
C GLY A 19 -3.64 -5.26 4.29
N LEU A 20 -3.59 -4.24 5.16
CA LEU A 20 -3.52 -2.82 4.76
C LEU A 20 -2.43 -2.54 3.72
N GLY A 21 -1.22 -3.08 3.90
CA GLY A 21 -0.11 -2.90 2.97
C GLY A 21 -0.39 -3.43 1.55
N ASN A 22 -1.01 -4.60 1.44
CA ASN A 22 -1.40 -5.17 0.14
C ASN A 22 -2.44 -4.29 -0.56
N GLN A 23 -3.38 -3.74 0.22
CA GLN A 23 -4.39 -2.84 -0.31
C GLN A 23 -3.81 -1.49 -0.74
N MET A 24 -2.81 -0.98 -0.03
CA MET A 24 -2.05 0.20 -0.45
C MET A 24 -1.35 -0.04 -1.79
N PHE A 25 -0.70 -1.19 -1.99
CA PHE A 25 -0.06 -1.52 -3.26
C PHE A 25 -1.07 -1.60 -4.41
N ALA A 26 -2.19 -2.30 -4.20
CA ALA A 26 -3.28 -2.38 -5.16
C ALA A 26 -3.83 -0.99 -5.52
N PHE A 27 -3.97 -0.10 -4.54
CA PHE A 27 -4.39 1.29 -4.76
C PHE A 27 -3.36 2.07 -5.58
N CYS A 28 -2.08 2.05 -5.19
CA CYS A 28 -1.00 2.75 -5.90
C CYS A 28 -0.91 2.32 -7.36
N PHE A 29 -1.04 1.01 -7.61
CA PHE A 29 -1.08 0.45 -8.95
C PHE A 29 -2.28 0.98 -9.75
N GLY A 30 -3.50 0.81 -9.22
CA GLY A 30 -4.73 1.26 -9.90
C GLY A 30 -4.72 2.76 -10.17
N TYR A 31 -4.31 3.56 -9.18
CA TYR A 31 -4.14 4.99 -9.30
C TYR A 31 -3.19 5.36 -10.44
N THR A 32 -2.03 4.69 -10.50
CA THR A 32 -1.03 4.99 -11.53
C THR A 32 -1.52 4.63 -12.93
N ILE A 33 -2.20 3.49 -13.11
CA ILE A 33 -2.81 3.14 -14.39
C ILE A 33 -3.86 4.18 -14.78
N ALA A 34 -4.71 4.57 -13.83
CA ALA A 34 -5.75 5.57 -14.05
C ALA A 34 -5.15 6.91 -14.50
N ARG A 35 -4.12 7.40 -13.80
CA ARG A 35 -3.42 8.64 -14.15
C ARG A 35 -2.71 8.56 -15.49
N LYS A 36 -1.95 7.50 -15.77
CA LYS A 36 -1.21 7.32 -17.03
C LYS A 36 -2.11 7.29 -18.26
N LYS A 37 -3.33 6.77 -18.12
CA LYS A 37 -4.26 6.51 -19.23
C LYS A 37 -5.46 7.47 -19.26
N ASN A 38 -5.46 8.50 -18.42
CA ASN A 38 -6.58 9.43 -18.26
C ASN A 38 -7.93 8.71 -18.02
N MET A 39 -7.89 7.73 -17.11
CA MET A 39 -9.04 6.92 -16.70
C MET A 39 -9.44 7.28 -15.26
N HIS A 40 -10.63 6.85 -14.85
CA HIS A 40 -11.13 7.00 -13.48
C HIS A 40 -10.80 5.77 -12.63
N LEU A 41 -10.12 5.97 -11.51
CA LEU A 41 -9.99 4.92 -10.50
C LEU A 41 -11.30 4.76 -9.73
N VAL A 42 -11.84 3.54 -9.69
CA VAL A 42 -13.01 3.21 -8.87
C VAL A 42 -12.55 2.84 -7.46
N LEU A 43 -12.98 3.63 -6.47
CA LEU A 43 -12.78 3.38 -5.04
C LEU A 43 -14.05 3.78 -4.29
N THR A 44 -14.59 2.87 -3.48
CA THR A 44 -15.81 3.13 -2.68
C THR A 44 -15.47 3.91 -1.42
N ARG A 45 -16.45 4.65 -0.88
CA ARG A 45 -16.26 5.44 0.35
C ARG A 45 -16.05 4.56 1.57
N GLU A 46 -16.63 3.37 1.55
CA GLU A 46 -16.60 2.36 2.60
C GLU A 46 -15.31 1.52 2.54
N HIS A 47 -14.45 1.76 1.54
CA HIS A 47 -13.20 1.03 1.41
C HIS A 47 -12.28 1.28 2.60
N ILE A 48 -11.68 0.24 3.17
CA ILE A 48 -10.85 0.33 4.38
C ILE A 48 -9.77 1.42 4.32
N LEU A 49 -9.18 1.69 3.15
CA LEU A 49 -8.17 2.75 2.99
C LEU A 49 -8.72 4.16 3.35
N THR A 50 -10.00 4.43 3.15
CA THR A 50 -10.61 5.74 3.51
C THR A 50 -10.71 5.91 5.04
N GLN A 51 -10.71 4.80 5.79
CA GLN A 51 -10.70 4.80 7.25
C GLN A 51 -9.31 5.15 7.80
N TYR A 52 -8.24 4.79 7.09
CA TYR A 52 -6.86 5.03 7.53
C TYR A 52 -6.25 6.33 6.97
N PHE A 53 -6.61 6.67 5.74
CA PHE A 53 -6.01 7.76 4.99
C PHE A 53 -7.05 8.84 4.67
N LYS A 54 -6.59 10.09 4.53
CA LYS A 54 -7.34 11.26 4.04
C LYS A 54 -7.60 11.16 2.53
N LEU A 55 -7.95 9.96 2.07
CA LEU A 55 -8.45 9.73 0.74
C LEU A 55 -9.80 10.42 0.66
N VAL A 56 -9.81 11.58 0.03
CA VAL A 56 -11.06 12.12 -0.49
C VAL A 56 -11.45 11.17 -1.61
N PRO A 57 -12.58 10.44 -1.50
CA PRO A 57 -13.11 9.68 -2.63
C PRO A 57 -13.20 10.69 -3.77
N TYR A 58 -12.53 10.42 -4.90
CA TYR A 58 -12.46 11.40 -5.97
C TYR A 58 -13.91 11.79 -6.33
N HIS A 59 -14.29 13.02 -5.99
CA HIS A 59 -15.68 13.47 -6.10
C HIS A 59 -16.02 13.53 -7.58
N TRP A 60 -16.70 12.51 -8.08
CA TRP A 60 -17.55 12.66 -9.25
C TRP A 60 -18.97 12.32 -8.84
N LYS A 61 -19.86 13.29 -9.03
CA LYS A 61 -21.28 13.22 -8.68
C LYS A 61 -22.08 12.19 -9.50
N ASP A 62 -21.48 11.51 -10.48
CA ASP A 62 -22.26 10.84 -11.53
C ASP A 62 -22.18 9.31 -11.55
N TYR A 63 -21.45 8.66 -10.65
CA TYR A 63 -21.51 7.21 -10.61
C TYR A 63 -21.47 6.64 -9.20
N ASP A 64 -22.68 6.40 -8.73
CA ASP A 64 -23.08 5.28 -7.86
C ASP A 64 -22.68 3.94 -8.52
N LEU A 65 -21.36 3.77 -8.73
CA LEU A 65 -20.74 2.56 -9.26
C LEU A 65 -20.76 1.54 -8.12
N ASN A 66 -21.96 0.98 -7.90
CA ASN A 66 -22.13 -0.32 -7.29
C ASN A 66 -20.99 -1.23 -7.74
N ALA A 67 -20.31 -1.87 -6.78
CA ALA A 67 -19.22 -2.81 -7.01
C ALA A 67 -19.53 -3.89 -8.10
N GLY A 68 -20.80 -4.06 -8.47
CA GLY A 68 -21.25 -4.88 -9.59
C GLY A 68 -20.72 -4.48 -10.98
N ILE A 69 -20.46 -3.20 -11.28
CA ILE A 69 -20.01 -2.80 -12.64
C ILE A 69 -18.58 -3.27 -12.94
N CYS A 70 -17.69 -3.31 -11.94
CA CYS A 70 -16.34 -3.84 -12.09
C CYS A 70 -16.32 -5.34 -12.44
N GLY A 71 -17.42 -6.07 -12.20
CA GLY A 71 -17.58 -7.48 -12.54
C GLY A 71 -17.68 -7.73 -14.04
N CYS A 72 -18.10 -6.74 -14.83
CA CYS A 72 -18.28 -6.85 -16.27
C CYS A 72 -17.04 -6.46 -17.10
N PHE A 73 -16.00 -5.92 -16.45
CA PHE A 73 -14.79 -5.46 -17.13
C PHE A 73 -13.81 -6.62 -17.38
N PRO A 74 -13.00 -6.57 -18.46
CA PRO A 74 -11.90 -7.52 -18.68
C PRO A 74 -11.01 -7.64 -17.44
N LEU A 75 -10.88 -8.86 -16.92
CA LEU A 75 -10.12 -9.15 -15.71
C LEU A 75 -8.67 -9.47 -16.05
N ILE A 76 -7.76 -8.66 -15.53
CA ILE A 76 -6.32 -8.83 -15.63
C ILE A 76 -5.80 -9.30 -14.28
N LYS A 77 -5.25 -10.50 -14.24
CA LYS A 77 -4.67 -11.06 -13.01
C LYS A 77 -3.19 -10.71 -12.92
N ASP A 78 -2.76 -10.37 -11.72
CA ASP A 78 -1.34 -10.37 -11.39
C ASP A 78 -0.78 -11.78 -11.60
N LYS A 79 0.44 -11.87 -12.13
CA LYS A 79 1.03 -13.16 -12.53
C LYS A 79 1.57 -13.98 -11.36
N GLY A 80 1.39 -13.51 -10.13
CA GLY A 80 1.78 -14.24 -8.92
C GLY A 80 3.29 -14.22 -8.65
N PHE A 81 4.05 -13.38 -9.35
CA PHE A 81 5.44 -13.12 -8.95
C PHE A 81 5.40 -12.21 -7.71
N ASP A 82 5.80 -12.72 -6.54
CA ASP A 82 5.91 -11.91 -5.32
C ASP A 82 6.74 -10.64 -5.62
N CYS A 83 6.09 -9.48 -5.54
CA CYS A 83 6.66 -8.16 -5.87
C CYS A 83 7.17 -7.98 -7.32
N GLY A 84 6.81 -8.88 -8.24
CA GLY A 84 7.26 -8.85 -9.63
C GLY A 84 6.64 -7.73 -10.48
N TYR A 85 7.41 -7.27 -11.46
CA TYR A 85 6.99 -6.22 -12.40
C TYR A 85 6.70 -6.81 -13.79
N ASP A 86 5.48 -6.62 -14.28
CA ASP A 86 5.06 -6.99 -15.62
C ASP A 86 4.94 -5.75 -16.51
N LYS A 87 5.96 -5.54 -17.35
CA LYS A 87 6.01 -4.45 -18.35
C LYS A 87 4.84 -4.45 -19.33
N LYS A 88 4.16 -5.59 -19.52
CA LYS A 88 2.99 -5.67 -20.42
C LYS A 88 1.82 -4.82 -19.89
N LEU A 89 1.73 -4.61 -18.58
CA LEU A 89 0.68 -3.80 -17.96
C LEU A 89 0.77 -2.31 -18.33
N GLU A 90 1.94 -1.82 -18.74
CA GLU A 90 2.10 -0.43 -19.20
C GLU A 90 1.44 -0.19 -20.57
N HIS A 91 1.42 -1.22 -21.40
CA HIS A 91 0.94 -1.18 -22.79
C HIS A 91 -0.54 -1.54 -22.91
N LEU A 92 -1.27 -1.61 -21.79
CA LEU A 92 -2.70 -1.91 -21.81
C LEU A 92 -3.48 -0.84 -22.59
N PRO A 93 -4.59 -1.20 -23.24
CA PRO A 93 -5.46 -0.25 -23.92
C PRO A 93 -6.05 0.77 -22.94
N SER A 94 -6.36 1.97 -23.45
CA SER A 94 -7.02 3.05 -22.70
C SER A 94 -8.45 3.34 -23.19
N ASP A 95 -8.91 2.62 -24.21
CA ASP A 95 -10.22 2.77 -24.85
C ASP A 95 -11.27 1.78 -24.31
N GLN A 96 -10.92 0.99 -23.29
CA GLN A 96 -11.81 0.10 -22.56
C GLN A 96 -11.61 0.21 -21.05
N ASP A 97 -12.63 -0.19 -20.30
CA ASP A 97 -12.52 -0.32 -18.86
C ASP A 97 -11.66 -1.53 -18.49
N LEU A 98 -10.95 -1.44 -17.37
CA LEU A 98 -10.01 -2.47 -16.92
C LEU A 98 -10.32 -2.87 -15.49
N SER A 99 -10.26 -4.17 -15.20
CA SER A 99 -10.38 -4.70 -13.84
C SER A 99 -9.15 -5.53 -13.52
N PHE A 100 -8.59 -5.31 -12.33
CA PHE A 100 -7.35 -5.94 -11.89
C PHE A 100 -7.56 -6.80 -10.65
N LEU A 101 -6.96 -7.98 -10.63
CA LEU A 101 -6.98 -8.89 -9.48
C LEU A 101 -5.56 -9.31 -9.12
N GLY A 102 -5.12 -8.95 -7.91
CA GLY A 102 -3.80 -9.26 -7.38
C GLY A 102 -3.28 -8.12 -6.50
N PHE A 103 -2.04 -8.25 -6.02
CA PHE A 103 -1.46 -7.26 -5.11
C PHE A 103 -0.58 -6.23 -5.83
N PHE A 104 -0.02 -6.57 -6.99
CA PHE A 104 0.76 -5.65 -7.84
C PHE A 104 1.88 -4.93 -7.07
N GLN A 105 2.62 -5.65 -6.22
CA GLN A 105 3.47 -5.03 -5.18
C GLN A 105 4.79 -4.43 -5.67
N SER A 106 5.04 -4.41 -6.98
CA SER A 106 6.27 -3.85 -7.52
C SER A 106 6.24 -2.32 -7.53
N TRP A 107 7.15 -1.69 -6.78
CA TRP A 107 7.36 -0.24 -6.77
C TRP A 107 7.55 0.37 -8.16
N ARG A 108 8.03 -0.43 -9.13
CA ARG A 108 8.23 -0.01 -10.52
C ARG A 108 6.95 0.46 -11.21
N TYR A 109 5.77 -0.01 -10.79
CA TYR A 109 4.52 0.44 -11.39
C TYR A 109 4.23 1.92 -11.13
N TRP A 110 4.59 2.44 -9.96
CA TRP A 110 4.27 3.80 -9.50
C TRP A 110 5.48 4.66 -9.15
N LYS A 111 6.71 4.23 -9.48
CA LYS A 111 7.94 4.97 -9.19
C LYS A 111 7.94 6.46 -9.61
N ASN A 112 7.22 6.80 -10.68
CA ASN A 112 7.14 8.18 -11.18
C ASN A 112 5.99 9.00 -10.53
N TYR A 113 5.21 8.38 -9.66
CA TYR A 113 4.02 8.95 -9.00
C TYR A 113 4.18 8.96 -7.47
N GLU A 114 5.37 8.63 -6.94
CA GLU A 114 5.58 8.49 -5.49
C GLU A 114 5.26 9.75 -4.70
N ASN A 115 5.62 10.93 -5.22
CA ASN A 115 5.34 12.21 -4.55
C ASN A 115 3.83 12.47 -4.46
N GLU A 116 3.09 12.24 -5.54
CA GLU A 116 1.63 12.39 -5.60
C GLU A 116 0.96 11.36 -4.66
N LEU A 117 1.40 10.10 -4.71
CA LEU A 117 0.88 9.04 -3.84
C LEU A 117 1.15 9.31 -2.36
N ARG A 118 2.29 9.90 -1.99
CA ARG A 118 2.58 10.31 -0.60
C ARG A 118 1.67 11.44 -0.12
N GLN A 119 1.26 12.34 -1.00
CA GLN A 119 0.29 13.39 -0.68
C GLN A 119 -1.12 12.83 -0.52
N ILE A 120 -1.47 11.81 -1.30
CA ILE A 120 -2.77 11.14 -1.26
C ILE A 120 -2.90 10.22 -0.03
N LEU A 121 -1.86 9.42 0.25
CA LEU A 121 -1.83 8.45 1.35
C LEU A 121 -1.36 9.08 2.67
N GLN A 122 -1.92 10.24 3.02
CA GLN A 122 -1.73 10.85 4.32
C GLN A 122 -2.70 10.26 5.33
N PHE A 123 -2.23 9.89 6.51
CA PHE A 123 -3.10 9.35 7.57
C PHE A 123 -4.16 10.35 8.03
N GLN A 124 -5.31 9.84 8.47
CA GLN A 124 -6.31 10.63 9.17
C GLN A 124 -5.70 11.28 10.43
N ASP A 125 -6.21 12.46 10.80
CA ASP A 125 -5.61 13.27 11.88
C ASP A 125 -5.63 12.57 13.23
N ASN A 126 -6.70 11.83 13.54
CA ASN A 126 -6.81 11.04 14.77
C ASN A 126 -5.73 9.96 14.86
N ILE A 127 -5.49 9.22 13.76
CA ILE A 127 -4.45 8.18 13.70
C ILE A 127 -3.06 8.80 13.87
N LEU A 128 -2.81 9.90 13.15
CA LEU A 128 -1.53 10.60 13.25
C LEU A 128 -1.31 11.19 14.65
N HIS A 129 -2.35 11.74 15.26
CA HIS A 129 -2.31 12.27 16.62
C HIS A 129 -2.03 11.17 17.64
N GLU A 130 -2.73 10.05 17.56
CA GLU A 130 -2.53 8.91 18.44
C GLU A 130 -1.10 8.35 18.30
N ALA A 131 -0.63 8.12 17.07
CA ALA A 131 0.73 7.63 16.82
C ALA A 131 1.79 8.59 17.37
N LYS A 132 1.62 9.90 17.15
CA LYS A 132 2.50 10.92 17.73
C LYS A 132 2.44 10.90 19.24
N SER A 133 1.27 10.80 19.86
CA SER A 133 1.11 10.78 21.31
C SER A 133 1.81 9.58 21.93
N GLN A 134 1.62 8.38 21.37
CA GLN A 134 2.31 7.16 21.80
C GLN A 134 3.84 7.31 21.66
N PHE A 135 4.31 7.85 20.53
CA PHE A 135 5.73 8.08 20.29
C PHE A 135 6.33 9.09 21.29
N HIS A 136 5.64 10.20 21.56
CA HIS A 136 6.07 11.18 22.57
C HIS A 136 6.09 10.59 23.97
N ASN A 137 5.11 9.75 24.33
CA ASN A 137 5.08 9.08 25.63
C ASN A 137 6.30 8.15 25.79
N ILE A 138 6.63 7.36 24.76
CA ILE A 138 7.83 6.51 24.76
C ILE A 138 9.09 7.36 24.95
N LEU A 139 9.27 8.41 24.13
CA LEU A 139 10.42 9.30 24.25
C LEU A 139 10.47 10.04 25.59
N SER A 140 9.32 10.32 26.20
CA SER A 140 9.26 11.03 27.48
C SER A 140 9.95 10.29 28.62
N LYS A 141 9.94 8.95 28.55
CA LYS A 141 10.63 8.06 29.50
C LYS A 141 12.14 8.08 29.34
N HIS A 142 12.64 8.64 28.24
CA HIS A 142 14.06 8.78 27.88
C HIS A 142 14.50 10.24 27.79
N LYS A 143 13.78 11.19 28.40
CA LYS A 143 14.07 12.64 28.30
C LYS A 143 15.47 13.06 28.73
N ASN A 144 16.06 12.32 29.67
CA ASN A 144 17.43 12.59 30.15
C ASN A 144 18.50 12.01 29.21
N ASP A 145 18.10 11.20 28.23
CA ASP A 145 18.99 10.61 27.23
C ASP A 145 19.17 11.58 26.05
N GLN A 146 19.97 12.62 26.25
CA GLN A 146 20.38 13.49 25.14
C GLN A 146 21.07 12.66 24.05
N GLY A 147 20.70 12.93 22.78
CA GLY A 147 21.30 12.31 21.60
C GLY A 147 20.84 10.88 21.29
N ILE A 148 19.68 10.45 21.80
CA ILE A 148 19.15 9.11 21.51
C ILE A 148 18.66 8.99 20.06
N THR A 149 19.07 7.91 19.38
CA THR A 149 18.63 7.57 18.03
C THR A 149 17.54 6.50 18.11
N THR A 150 16.35 6.77 17.58
CA THR A 150 15.25 5.80 17.52
C THR A 150 15.37 4.91 16.28
N ILE A 151 15.23 3.59 16.47
CA ILE A 151 15.37 2.59 15.41
C ILE A 151 14.14 1.69 15.43
N GLY A 152 13.34 1.74 14.36
CA GLY A 152 12.18 0.86 14.19
C GLY A 152 12.61 -0.54 13.71
N VAL A 153 12.15 -1.59 14.39
CA VAL A 153 12.40 -2.99 14.03
C VAL A 153 11.06 -3.65 13.74
N HIS A 154 10.74 -3.84 12.46
CA HIS A 154 9.52 -4.52 12.05
C HIS A 154 9.78 -6.02 11.85
N ILE A 155 9.14 -6.85 12.68
CA ILE A 155 9.28 -8.30 12.67
C ILE A 155 7.99 -8.90 12.13
N ARG A 156 8.03 -9.35 10.88
CA ARG A 156 6.98 -10.17 10.27
C ARG A 156 7.31 -11.64 10.51
N ARG A 157 6.51 -12.32 11.32
CA ARG A 157 6.61 -13.77 11.57
C ARG A 157 5.27 -14.43 11.32
N PHE A 158 5.29 -15.66 10.84
CA PHE A 158 4.12 -16.50 10.70
C PHE A 158 4.25 -17.70 11.65
N GLU A 159 3.16 -18.09 12.31
CA GLU A 159 3.17 -19.24 13.24
C GLU A 159 3.43 -20.57 12.54
N ARG A 160 3.08 -20.69 11.25
CA ARG A 160 3.31 -21.90 10.46
C ARG A 160 4.65 -21.85 9.75
N TYR A 161 5.44 -22.91 9.95
CA TYR A 161 6.71 -23.23 9.28
C TYR A 161 6.52 -23.88 7.92
N ASP A 162 5.35 -23.73 7.29
CA ASP A 162 5.23 -24.12 5.90
C ASP A 162 6.06 -23.12 5.11
N THR A 163 7.25 -23.56 4.69
CA THR A 163 7.90 -23.04 3.49
C THR A 163 6.83 -23.08 2.41
N ASP A 164 6.16 -21.95 2.18
CA ASP A 164 5.32 -21.81 1.01
C ASP A 164 6.22 -21.94 -0.23
N GLU A 165 5.64 -22.19 -1.41
CA GLU A 165 6.40 -22.38 -2.65
C GLU A 165 7.32 -21.18 -3.00
N PHE A 166 7.18 -20.08 -2.26
CA PHE A 166 7.92 -18.83 -2.40
C PHE A 166 9.12 -18.70 -1.45
N GLY A 167 9.40 -19.71 -0.61
CA GLY A 167 10.58 -19.74 0.25
C GLY A 167 10.53 -18.75 1.42
N LYS A 168 9.33 -18.38 1.88
CA LYS A 168 9.14 -17.43 2.99
C LYS A 168 9.52 -18.04 4.34
N ASN A 169 10.82 -18.08 4.64
CA ASN A 169 11.32 -18.49 5.95
C ASN A 169 11.26 -17.34 6.94
N ASN A 170 10.87 -17.65 8.18
CA ASN A 170 10.99 -16.72 9.29
C ASN A 170 12.47 -16.39 9.51
N ALA A 171 12.80 -15.10 9.62
CA ALA A 171 14.16 -14.69 9.92
C ALA A 171 14.61 -15.27 11.28
N PRO A 172 15.80 -15.89 11.35
CA PRO A 172 16.32 -16.45 12.58
C PRO A 172 16.57 -15.33 13.60
N LYS A 173 16.59 -15.66 14.89
CA LYS A 173 16.78 -14.68 15.97
C LYS A 173 18.08 -13.90 15.79
N GLU A 174 19.11 -14.59 15.33
CA GLU A 174 20.47 -14.11 15.06
C GLU A 174 20.46 -13.00 14.02
N TYR A 175 19.62 -13.09 12.97
CA TYR A 175 19.48 -12.03 11.97
C TYR A 175 19.01 -10.72 12.61
N ILE A 176 18.01 -10.80 13.51
CA ILE A 176 17.46 -9.62 14.19
C ILE A 176 18.52 -9.03 15.14
N ILE A 177 19.24 -9.88 15.89
CA ILE A 177 20.32 -9.44 16.79
C ILE A 177 21.42 -8.73 16.01
N HIS A 178 21.92 -9.33 14.93
CA HIS A 178 22.98 -8.73 14.11
C HIS A 178 22.54 -7.40 13.48
N ALA A 179 21.28 -7.29 13.04
CA ALA A 179 20.73 -6.03 12.55
C ALA A 179 20.69 -4.95 13.64
N MET A 180 20.33 -5.31 14.88
CA MET A 180 20.35 -4.38 16.00
C MET A 180 21.79 -3.98 16.39
N ASP A 181 22.73 -4.92 16.38
CA ASP A 181 24.15 -4.68 16.68
C ASP A 181 24.81 -3.75 15.66
N TYR A 182 24.47 -3.89 14.38
CA TYR A 182 24.88 -2.95 13.34
C TYR A 182 24.56 -1.49 13.73
N PHE A 183 23.34 -1.24 14.20
CA PHE A 183 22.95 0.11 14.63
C PHE A 183 23.55 0.54 15.96
N ARG A 184 23.79 -0.39 16.91
CA ARG A 184 24.54 -0.08 18.15
C ARG A 184 25.97 0.35 17.87
N ASN A 185 26.60 -0.21 16.84
CA ASN A 185 27.94 0.18 16.42
C ASN A 185 27.95 1.54 15.70
N LEU A 186 26.85 1.89 15.02
CA LEU A 186 26.73 3.16 14.28
C LEU A 186 26.37 4.35 15.17
N TYR A 187 25.55 4.12 16.21
CA TYR A 187 25.02 5.20 17.06
C TYR A 187 25.37 4.97 18.53
N LYS A 188 25.82 6.05 19.20
CA LYS A 188 26.23 6.01 20.61
C LYS A 188 25.09 5.61 21.57
N LYS A 189 23.85 5.97 21.24
CA LYS A 189 22.65 5.68 22.04
C LYS A 189 21.50 5.29 21.13
N CYS A 190 20.97 4.09 21.31
CA CYS A 190 19.91 3.51 20.50
C CYS A 190 18.65 3.23 21.33
N LEU A 191 17.48 3.61 20.81
CA LEU A 191 16.18 3.16 21.30
C LEU A 191 15.49 2.33 20.22
N PHE A 192 15.37 1.03 20.44
CA PHE A 192 14.73 0.12 19.50
C PHE A 192 13.22 0.06 19.75
N LEU A 193 12.42 0.38 18.73
CA LEU A 193 10.97 0.28 18.72
C LEU A 193 10.56 -0.96 17.93
N ILE A 194 10.09 -1.98 18.63
CA ILE A 194 9.79 -3.29 18.01
C ILE A 194 8.32 -3.36 17.63
N PHE A 195 8.06 -3.61 16.34
CA PHE A 195 6.73 -3.82 15.77
C PHE A 195 6.62 -5.27 15.31
N GLN A 196 5.95 -6.10 16.11
CA GLN A 196 5.72 -7.50 15.77
C GLN A 196 4.27 -7.66 15.32
N LEU A 197 4.07 -8.08 14.08
CA LEU A 197 2.77 -8.51 13.60
C LEU A 197 2.57 -9.97 14.02
N LYS A 198 1.44 -10.24 14.70
CA LYS A 198 0.93 -11.59 14.89
C LYS A 198 0.26 -12.10 13.61
#